data_AF-A0A2E8IW86-F1
#
_entry.id   AF-A0A2E8IW86-F1
#
_cell.length_a   1.000
_cell.length_b   1.000
_cell.length_c   1.000
_cell.angle_alpha   90.00
_cell.angle_beta   90.00
_cell.angle_gamma   90.00
#
_symmetry.space_group_name_H-M   'P 1'
#
loop_
_entity.id
_entity.type
_entity.pdbx_description
1 polymer ?
#
loop_
_entity_poly.entity_id
_entity_poly.type
_entity_poly.pdbx_seq_one_letter_code
_entity_poly.pdbx_strand_id
1 'polypeptide(L)' 'MLALGEKIGKQTAHEVVYEIAMDSFEKEIPFKDALNGDERVSNNLSSQEIGSLLDPVAYIGESEKIVDDVLSRV' A
#
# COMPACT_ATOMS: atom_id res chain seq x y z
N MET A 1 -2.48 3.64 1.42
CA MET A 1 -3.63 4.54 1.62
C MET A 1 -4.70 3.99 2.56
N LEU A 2 -5.25 2.79 2.36
CA LEU A 2 -6.30 2.27 3.25
C LEU A 2 -5.81 2.01 4.68
N ALA A 3 -4.78 1.18 4.85
CA ALA A 3 -4.23 0.86 6.17
C ALA A 3 -3.73 2.10 6.94
N LEU A 4 -2.98 2.98 6.27
CA LEU A 4 -2.54 4.25 6.87
C LEU A 4 -3.73 5.20 7.12
N GLY A 5 -4.71 5.21 6.22
CA GLY A 5 -5.90 6.05 6.31
C GLY A 5 -6.83 5.71 7.48
N GLU A 6 -6.80 4.46 7.96
CA GLU A 6 -7.47 4.07 9.20
C GLU A 6 -6.84 4.70 10.44
N LYS A 7 -5.56 5.13 10.36
CA LYS A 7 -4.82 5.73 11.48
C LYS A 7 -4.84 7.25 11.44
N ILE A 8 -4.60 7.85 10.27
CA ILE A 8 -4.41 9.30 10.12
C ILE A 8 -5.47 9.99 9.24
N GLY A 9 -6.49 9.25 8.81
CA GLY A 9 -7.53 9.74 7.91
C GLY A 9 -7.21 9.51 6.44
N LYS A 10 -8.24 9.20 5.64
CA LYS A 10 -8.09 8.79 4.23
C LYS A 10 -7.42 9.84 3.35
N GLN A 11 -7.79 11.11 3.50
CA GLN A 11 -7.24 12.19 2.68
C GLN A 11 -5.77 12.46 3.04
N THR A 12 -5.46 12.58 4.33
CA THR A 12 -4.08 12.76 4.80
C THR A 12 -3.19 11.58 4.40
N ALA A 13 -3.68 10.35 4.52
CA ALA A 13 -2.93 9.17 4.06
C ALA A 13 -2.72 9.14 2.53
N HIS A 14 -3.64 9.69 1.75
CA HIS A 14 -3.44 9.84 0.29
C HIS A 14 -2.32 10.83 0.02
N GLU A 15 -2.39 12.03 0.60
CA GLU A 15 -1.40 13.09 0.42
C GLU A 15 0.01 12.61 0.82
N VAL A 16 0.16 12.03 2.02
CA VAL A 16 1.44 11.50 2.51
C VAL A 16 2.01 10.43 1.57
N VAL A 17 1.19 9.44 1.17
CA VAL A 17 1.66 8.34 0.31
C VAL A 17 2.02 8.86 -1.08
N TYR A 18 1.28 9.85 -1.60
CA TYR A 18 1.55 10.48 -2.88
C TYR A 18 2.89 11.23 -2.85
N GLU A 19 3.14 12.05 -1.83
CA GLU A 19 4.41 12.74 -1.64
C GLU A 19 5.59 11.77 -1.58
N ILE A 20 5.49 10.71 -0.77
CA ILE A 20 6.54 9.69 -0.65
C ILE A 20 6.77 8.97 -1.98
N ALA A 21 5.73 8.73 -2.77
CA ALA A 21 5.87 8.09 -4.08
C ALA A 21 6.61 8.99 -5.09
N MET A 22 6.31 10.29 -5.09
CA MET A 22 7.04 11.27 -5.91
C MET A 22 8.50 11.34 -5.47
N ASP A 23 8.76 11.48 -4.18
CA ASP A 23 10.12 11.51 -3.62
C ASP A 23 10.92 10.25 -3.94
N SER A 24 10.28 9.07 -3.81
CA SER A 24 10.89 7.78 -4.13
C SER A 24 11.28 7.69 -5.60
N PHE A 25 10.41 8.19 -6.48
CA PHE A 25 10.66 8.23 -7.92
C PHE A 25 11.78 9.21 -8.27
N GLU A 26 11.74 10.44 -7.75
CA GLU A 26 12.75 11.48 -8.03
C GLU A 26 14.14 11.12 -7.50
N LYS A 27 14.22 10.44 -6.35
CA LYS A 27 15.47 10.04 -5.71
C LYS A 27 15.96 8.65 -6.14
N GLU A 28 15.22 7.97 -7.01
CA GLU A 28 15.49 6.59 -7.45
C GLU A 28 15.71 5.60 -6.29
N ILE A 29 14.97 5.78 -5.19
CA ILE A 29 15.04 4.88 -4.03
C ILE A 29 13.84 3.92 -4.04
N PRO A 30 13.98 2.69 -3.52
CA PRO A 30 12.86 1.77 -3.40
C PRO A 30 11.73 2.40 -2.57
N PHE A 31 10.50 2.30 -3.07
CA PHE A 31 9.33 2.89 -2.42
C PHE A 31 9.12 2.36 -0.98
N LYS A 32 9.47 1.10 -0.75
CA LYS A 32 9.48 0.51 0.59
C LYS A 32 10.42 1.25 1.54
N ASP A 33 11.61 1.62 1.08
CA ASP A 33 12.61 2.30 1.91
C ASP A 33 12.17 3.74 2.18
N ALA A 34 11.60 4.42 1.18
CA ALA A 34 11.01 5.74 1.34
C ALA A 34 9.87 5.75 2.39
N LEU A 35 8.99 4.75 2.37
CA LEU A 35 7.92 4.59 3.38
C LEU A 35 8.46 4.32 4.78
N ASN A 36 9.50 3.49 4.92
CA ASN A 36 10.11 3.23 6.23
C ASN A 36 10.83 4.45 6.80
N GLY A 37 11.36 5.32 5.92
CA GLY A 37 12.08 6.54 6.30
C GLY A 37 11.18 7.73 6.68
N ASP A 38 9.89 7.71 6.34
CA ASP A 38 8.96 8.80 6.66
C ASP A 38 8.30 8.57 8.03
N GLU A 39 8.52 9.48 8.98
CA GLU A 39 7.96 9.40 10.34
C GLU A 39 6.43 9.39 10.37
N ARG A 40 5.75 9.98 9.38
CA ARG A 40 4.28 9.96 9.29
C ARG A 40 3.76 8.55 9.02
N VAL A 41 4.60 7.69 8.42
CA VAL A 41 4.29 6.29 8.13
C VAL A 41 4.84 5.38 9.21
N SER A 42 6.12 5.49 9.56
CA SER A 42 6.80 4.58 10.49
C SER A 42 6.30 4.66 11.93
N ASN A 43 5.68 5.79 12.34
CA ASN A 43 4.98 5.89 13.62
C ASN A 43 3.63 5.13 13.65
N ASN A 44 3.08 4.76 12.49
CA ASN A 44 1.76 4.14 12.37
C ASN A 44 1.80 2.69 11.87
N LEU A 45 2.85 2.33 11.13
CA LEU A 45 3.03 1.02 10.51
C LEU A 45 4.46 0.53 10.73
N SER A 46 4.59 -0.72 11.16
CA SER A 46 5.89 -1.41 11.24
C SER A 46 6.43 -1.74 9.84
N SER A 47 7.75 -1.96 9.75
CA SER A 47 8.39 -2.35 8.49
C SER A 47 7.83 -3.66 7.91
N GLN A 48 7.39 -4.57 8.79
CA GLN A 48 6.75 -5.82 8.38
C GLN A 48 5.37 -5.57 7.77
N GLU A 49 4.53 -4.73 8.40
CA GLU A 49 3.22 -4.34 7.86
C GLU A 49 3.36 -3.61 6.52
N ILE A 50 4.33 -2.68 6.40
CA ILE A 50 4.64 -2.02 5.13
C ILE A 50 5.03 -3.05 4.06
N GLY A 51 5.86 -4.03 4.42
CA GLY A 51 6.24 -5.11 3.53
C GLY A 51 5.04 -5.92 3.02
N SER A 52 4.13 -6.30 3.91
CA SER A 52 2.92 -7.04 3.55
C SER A 52 1.96 -6.21 2.69
N LEU A 53 1.84 -4.91 2.93
CA LEU A 53 0.98 -4.02 2.13
C LEU A 53 1.52 -3.75 0.72
N LEU A 54 2.82 -3.97 0.49
CA LEU A 54 3.46 -3.83 -0.82
C LEU A 54 3.55 -5.15 -1.59
N ASP A 55 3.05 -6.26 -1.03
CA ASP A 55 2.97 -7.52 -1.76
C ASP A 55 1.82 -7.46 -2.79
N PRO A 56 2.13 -7.47 -4.10
CA PRO A 56 1.12 -7.37 -5.14
C PRO A 56 0.18 -8.58 -5.17
N VAL A 57 0.62 -9.75 -4.70
CA VAL A 57 -0.20 -10.97 -4.68
C VAL A 57 -1.24 -10.88 -3.55
N ALA A 58 -0.92 -10.20 -2.46
CA ALA A 58 -1.80 -10.02 -1.33
C ALA A 58 -2.94 -8.99 -1.57
N TYR A 59 -2.92 -8.26 -2.69
CA TYR A 59 -3.85 -7.16 -2.96
C TYR A 59 -4.59 -7.28 -4.31
N ILE A 60 -5.06 -8.48 -4.64
CA ILE A 60 -5.82 -8.76 -5.88
C ILE A 60 -7.35 -8.61 -5.72
N GLY A 61 -7.86 -8.32 -4.52
CA GLY A 61 -9.29 -8.23 -4.24
C GLY A 61 -10.03 -9.54 -4.53
N GLU A 62 -11.23 -9.45 -5.10
CA GLU A 62 -12.08 -10.61 -5.41
C GLU A 62 -11.71 -11.29 -6.74
N SER A 63 -10.51 -11.04 -7.28
CA SER A 63 -10.12 -11.52 -8.62
C SER A 63 -10.24 -13.03 -8.76
N GLU A 64 -9.78 -13.80 -7.77
CA GLU A 64 -9.88 -15.27 -7.77
C GLU A 64 -11.33 -15.74 -7.78
N LYS A 65 -12.16 -15.18 -6.89
CA LYS A 65 -13.59 -15.50 -6.81
C LYS A 65 -14.32 -15.19 -8.11
N ILE A 66 -14.01 -14.09 -8.77
CA ILE A 66 -14.61 -13.74 -10.07
C ILE A 66 -14.27 -14.80 -11.12
N VAL A 67 -13.05 -15.34 -11.12
CA VAL A 67 -12.65 -16.43 -12.03
C VAL A 67 -13.46 -17.70 -11.73
N ASP A 68 -13.57 -18.09 -10.47
CA ASP A 68 -14.34 -19.27 -10.04
C ASP A 68 -15.84 -19.15 -10.37
N ASP A 69 -16.40 -17.96 -10.18
CA ASP A 69 -17.80 -17.64 -10.52
C ASP A 69 -18.08 -17.78 -12.03
N VAL A 70 -17.08 -17.60 -12.89
CA VAL A 70 -17.20 -17.83 -14.34
C VAL A 70 -17.07 -19.32 -14.66
N LEU A 71 -16.07 -20.00 -14.10
CA LEU A 71 -15.82 -21.42 -14.33
C LEU A 71 -16.99 -22.30 -13.89
N SER A 72 -17.68 -21.93 -12.81
CA SER A 72 -18.85 -22.67 -12.29
C SER A 72 -20.13 -22.52 -13.12
N ARG A 73 -20.15 -21.64 -14.13
CA ARG A 73 -21.28 -21.43 -15.04
C ARG A 73 -21.15 -22.17 -16.38
N VAL A 74 -20.03 -22.86 -16.59
CA VAL A 74 -19.73 -23.66 -17.78
C VAL A 74 -19.94 -25.13 -17.48
#